data_AF-A0A291T8M7-F1
#
_entry.id   AF-A0A291T8M7-F1
#
_cell.length_a   1.000
_cell.length_b   1.000
_cell.length_c   1.000
_cell.angle_alpha   90.00
_cell.angle_beta   90.00
_cell.angle_gamma   90.00
#
_symmetry.space_group_name_H-M   'P 1'
#
loop_
_entity.id
_entity.type
_entity.pdbx_description
1 polymer ?
#
loop_
_entity_poly.entity_id
_entity_poly.type
_entity_poly.pdbx_seq_one_letter_code
_entity_poly.pdbx_strand_id
1 'polypeptide(L)'
;MSIFTRYAMDALMKTTHPEVNRKQCWNLHPHRTPCTACKDICPYGDEIFTRPNLVKDWDPCTDCGLCVSACRSGCIAPSPEQVQRDISPADSDGDTIWIGCEKSTRKNTVVRTCVSAYSWEALAYLALNKKIVLDLTPCGECENDVCAEHLRAVLTRLVEFFGQPLFEARFTLAYELDDAPFHVKEYSRREMMEQVTSGSKKGTKQLLRMLPGLRSEDESSQDFRLLLHQYTKQLKAVSETPLRYGYHLPNFTQKCFACGRCEKSCRSGAIKFEDLPDGQTRAVITPWKCSECGVCVAACSNGGLDGLKLRQLTSLGPVSVYKCTKTLCKECGKPIAPNCADGICSVCRIKLRTKKRQEEAVARAKERQAEREAKKAAEAAAKELAAEMQPSQPAQSAAAPEAGAAPAPTESTC
;
A
#
# COMPACT_ATOMS: atom_id res chain seq x y z
N MET A 1 37.94 -18.71 -1.10
CA MET A 1 36.89 -19.33 -1.95
C MET A 1 37.36 -19.27 -3.39
N SER A 2 37.27 -20.38 -4.12
CA SER A 2 37.58 -20.43 -5.56
C SER A 2 36.71 -19.42 -6.33
N ILE A 3 37.24 -18.82 -7.39
CA ILE A 3 36.49 -17.89 -8.26
C ILE A 3 35.18 -18.55 -8.74
N PHE A 4 35.22 -19.86 -8.99
CA PHE A 4 34.04 -20.66 -9.34
C PHE A 4 33.01 -20.78 -8.23
N THR A 5 33.42 -20.97 -6.96
CA THR A 5 32.46 -21.02 -5.85
C THR A 5 31.86 -19.65 -5.54
N ARG A 6 32.60 -18.56 -5.80
CA ARG A 6 32.07 -17.20 -5.72
C ARG A 6 31.05 -16.91 -6.83
N TYR A 7 31.34 -17.30 -8.06
CA TYR A 7 30.44 -17.10 -9.21
C TYR A 7 29.17 -17.96 -9.12
N ALA A 8 29.32 -19.21 -8.64
CA ALA A 8 28.18 -20.09 -8.39
C ALA A 8 27.32 -19.58 -7.23
N MET A 9 27.93 -19.07 -6.15
CA MET A 9 27.18 -18.44 -5.06
C MET A 9 26.51 -17.13 -5.50
N ASP A 10 27.17 -16.28 -6.30
CA ASP A 10 26.56 -15.06 -6.85
C ASP A 10 25.41 -15.37 -7.82
N ALA A 11 25.51 -16.43 -8.62
CA ALA A 11 24.41 -16.89 -9.49
C ALA A 11 23.24 -17.49 -8.70
N LEU A 12 23.52 -18.17 -7.57
CA LEU A 12 22.52 -18.70 -6.64
C LEU A 12 21.88 -17.63 -5.75
N MET A 13 22.58 -16.52 -5.49
CA MET A 13 22.13 -15.42 -4.62
C MET A 13 21.54 -14.23 -5.38
N LYS A 14 21.65 -14.16 -6.71
CA LYS A 14 20.98 -13.15 -7.53
C LYS A 14 19.50 -13.45 -7.61
N THR A 15 18.69 -12.61 -6.98
CA THR A 15 17.23 -12.64 -7.14
C THR A 15 16.88 -12.08 -8.52
N THR A 16 16.75 -12.95 -9.52
CA THR A 16 16.35 -12.57 -10.88
C THR A 16 14.84 -12.41 -11.03
N HIS A 17 14.15 -12.01 -9.97
CA HIS A 17 12.73 -11.71 -9.99
C HIS A 17 12.37 -10.63 -8.95
N PRO A 18 11.28 -9.87 -9.18
CA PRO A 18 10.77 -8.91 -8.21
C PRO A 18 10.44 -9.53 -6.84
N GLU A 19 10.44 -8.68 -5.81
CA GLU A 19 9.99 -9.04 -4.46
C GLU A 19 8.51 -8.73 -4.26
N VAL A 20 7.82 -9.47 -3.39
CA VAL A 20 6.37 -9.30 -3.16
C VAL A 20 6.09 -8.88 -1.73
N ASN A 21 5.65 -7.64 -1.56
CA ASN A 21 5.08 -7.18 -0.31
C ASN A 21 3.57 -7.37 -0.32
N ARG A 22 3.12 -8.60 0.00
CA ARG A 22 1.70 -8.99 -0.01
C ARG A 22 0.80 -7.98 0.72
N LYS A 23 1.27 -7.44 1.85
CA LYS A 23 0.50 -6.49 2.67
C LYS A 23 0.14 -5.21 1.91
N GLN A 24 0.89 -4.84 0.87
CA GLN A 24 0.63 -3.67 0.04
C GLN A 24 -0.26 -3.97 -1.18
N CYS A 25 -0.66 -5.22 -1.41
CA CYS A 25 -1.51 -5.56 -2.55
C CYS A 25 -2.87 -4.87 -2.42
N TRP A 26 -3.26 -4.10 -3.45
CA TRP A 26 -4.59 -3.50 -3.53
C TRP A 26 -5.69 -4.51 -3.24
N ASN A 27 -5.61 -5.72 -3.84
CA ASN A 27 -6.61 -6.77 -3.71
C ASN A 27 -6.76 -7.38 -2.30
N LEU A 28 -5.80 -7.14 -1.40
CA LEU A 28 -5.91 -7.56 0.00
C LEU A 28 -6.56 -6.51 0.90
N HIS A 29 -6.98 -5.38 0.31
CA HIS A 29 -7.70 -4.32 1.01
C HIS A 29 -9.20 -4.34 0.69
N PRO A 30 -10.05 -3.88 1.62
CA PRO A 30 -11.47 -3.72 1.34
C PRO A 30 -11.67 -2.60 0.31
N HIS A 31 -11.96 -2.97 -0.93
CA HIS A 31 -12.29 -2.06 -2.03
C HIS A 31 -13.41 -2.66 -2.88
N ARG A 32 -13.94 -1.87 -3.82
CA ARG A 32 -15.00 -2.31 -4.74
C ARG A 32 -14.48 -2.88 -6.06
N THR A 33 -13.30 -2.46 -6.51
CA THR A 33 -12.80 -2.77 -7.86
C THR A 33 -11.50 -3.59 -7.80
N PRO A 34 -11.45 -4.80 -8.37
CA PRO A 34 -10.23 -5.60 -8.40
C PRO A 34 -9.13 -4.91 -9.24
N CYS A 35 -7.88 -5.14 -8.87
CA CYS A 35 -6.70 -4.72 -9.61
C CYS A 35 -6.07 -5.92 -10.32
N THR A 36 -5.69 -5.75 -11.58
CA THR A 36 -5.00 -6.74 -12.43
C THR A 36 -3.74 -6.17 -13.09
N ALA A 37 -3.38 -4.92 -12.82
CA ALA A 37 -2.33 -4.18 -13.54
C ALA A 37 -0.98 -4.92 -13.67
N CYS A 38 -0.49 -5.56 -12.61
CA CYS A 38 0.78 -6.32 -12.68
C CYS A 38 0.68 -7.58 -13.54
N LYS A 39 -0.51 -8.19 -13.61
CA LYS A 39 -0.81 -9.34 -14.46
C LYS A 39 -0.95 -8.91 -15.91
N ASP A 40 -1.73 -7.87 -16.16
CA ASP A 40 -2.08 -7.41 -17.52
C ASP A 40 -0.86 -6.86 -18.28
N ILE A 41 0.07 -6.19 -17.58
CA ILE A 41 1.30 -5.67 -18.22
C ILE A 41 2.39 -6.73 -18.40
N CYS A 42 2.29 -7.86 -17.71
CA CYS A 42 3.35 -8.86 -17.70
C CYS A 42 3.22 -9.79 -18.92
N PRO A 43 4.28 -9.99 -19.73
CA PRO A 43 4.24 -10.92 -20.85
C PRO A 43 3.88 -12.36 -20.46
N TYR A 44 4.22 -12.76 -19.22
CA TYR A 44 3.92 -14.08 -18.64
C TYR A 44 2.89 -13.97 -17.51
N GLY A 45 1.96 -13.02 -17.62
CA GLY A 45 1.05 -12.65 -16.53
C GLY A 45 0.21 -13.81 -15.98
N ASP A 46 -0.33 -14.65 -16.84
CA ASP A 46 -1.13 -15.84 -16.44
C ASP A 46 -0.29 -16.96 -15.82
N GLU A 47 1.00 -17.03 -16.16
CA GLU A 47 1.93 -18.03 -15.64
C GLU A 47 2.51 -17.61 -14.30
N ILE A 48 2.79 -16.31 -14.13
CA ILE A 48 3.40 -15.76 -12.92
C ILE A 48 2.37 -15.39 -11.86
N PHE A 49 1.25 -14.75 -12.22
CA PHE A 49 0.31 -14.20 -11.25
C PHE A 49 -0.98 -15.02 -11.16
N THR A 50 -1.39 -15.33 -9.93
CA THR A 50 -2.63 -16.08 -9.68
C THR A 50 -3.39 -15.54 -8.46
N ARG A 51 -4.69 -15.82 -8.40
CA ARG A 51 -5.51 -15.58 -7.21
C ARG A 51 -5.82 -16.91 -6.53
N PRO A 52 -5.77 -17.00 -5.18
CA PRO A 52 -5.56 -15.93 -4.21
C PRO A 52 -4.09 -15.65 -3.84
N ASN A 53 -3.14 -16.46 -4.33
CA ASN A 53 -1.75 -16.48 -3.83
C ASN A 53 -0.86 -15.32 -4.31
N LEU A 54 -1.38 -14.45 -5.17
CA LEU A 54 -0.70 -13.34 -5.86
C LEU A 54 0.35 -13.82 -6.87
N VAL A 55 1.30 -14.65 -6.45
CA VAL A 55 2.29 -15.30 -7.32
C VAL A 55 2.05 -16.80 -7.35
N LYS A 56 2.08 -17.37 -8.55
CA LYS A 56 2.03 -18.80 -8.84
C LYS A 56 3.44 -19.37 -8.94
N ASP A 57 4.26 -18.77 -9.82
CA ASP A 57 5.61 -19.23 -10.14
C ASP A 57 6.46 -18.06 -10.65
N TRP A 58 7.75 -18.05 -10.34
CA TRP A 58 8.70 -17.06 -10.86
C TRP A 58 9.58 -17.60 -11.98
N ASP A 59 9.54 -18.91 -12.27
CA ASP A 59 10.36 -19.52 -13.31
C ASP A 59 10.25 -18.83 -14.69
N PRO A 60 9.08 -18.34 -15.15
CA PRO A 60 8.97 -17.60 -16.41
C PRO A 60 9.48 -16.14 -16.35
N CYS A 61 9.92 -15.66 -15.19
CA CYS A 61 10.28 -14.25 -15.00
C CYS A 61 11.60 -13.89 -15.70
N THR A 62 11.57 -12.81 -16.46
CA THR A 62 12.75 -12.28 -17.16
C THR A 62 13.38 -11.05 -16.47
N ASP A 63 12.93 -10.72 -15.25
CA ASP A 63 13.33 -9.50 -14.54
C ASP A 63 13.17 -8.21 -15.39
N CYS A 64 12.13 -8.20 -16.26
CA CYS A 64 11.91 -7.11 -17.20
C CYS A 64 11.47 -5.80 -16.53
N GLY A 65 10.89 -5.86 -15.32
CA GLY A 65 10.51 -4.69 -14.51
C GLY A 65 9.14 -4.07 -14.80
N LEU A 66 8.40 -4.55 -15.81
CA LEU A 66 7.09 -4.02 -16.20
C LEU A 66 6.06 -4.06 -15.06
N CYS A 67 5.96 -5.20 -14.37
CA CYS A 67 5.03 -5.36 -13.25
C CYS A 67 5.38 -4.47 -12.05
N VAL A 68 6.67 -4.16 -11.84
CA VAL A 68 7.13 -3.22 -10.82
C VAL A 68 6.68 -1.80 -11.18
N SER A 69 6.92 -1.36 -12.43
CA SER A 69 6.50 -0.05 -12.91
C SER A 69 4.98 0.15 -12.86
N ALA A 70 4.20 -0.90 -13.17
CA ALA A 70 2.74 -0.85 -13.12
C ALA A 70 2.15 -0.94 -11.70
N CYS A 71 2.88 -1.50 -10.73
CA CYS A 71 2.35 -1.73 -9.40
C CYS A 71 2.34 -0.46 -8.54
N ARG A 72 1.33 0.39 -8.75
CA ARG A 72 1.14 1.63 -7.97
C ARG A 72 1.16 1.42 -6.46
N SER A 73 0.65 0.29 -5.96
CA SER A 73 0.59 0.09 -4.52
C SER A 73 1.93 -0.24 -3.87
N GLY A 74 2.96 -0.58 -4.66
CA GLY A 74 4.26 -1.06 -4.16
C GLY A 74 4.23 -2.53 -3.72
N CYS A 75 3.20 -3.29 -4.14
CA CYS A 75 3.11 -4.70 -3.83
C CYS A 75 4.17 -5.54 -4.54
N ILE A 76 4.50 -5.18 -5.78
CA ILE A 76 5.61 -5.76 -6.53
C ILE A 76 6.76 -4.77 -6.43
N ALA A 77 7.76 -5.11 -5.63
CA ALA A 77 8.95 -4.30 -5.40
C ALA A 77 10.09 -4.76 -6.33
N PRO A 78 10.95 -3.85 -6.81
CA PRO A 78 12.06 -4.23 -7.68
C PRO A 78 13.05 -5.13 -6.94
N SER A 79 13.68 -6.04 -7.68
CA SER A 79 14.86 -6.77 -7.20
C SER A 79 16.04 -5.80 -6.99
N PRO A 80 16.97 -6.09 -6.07
CA PRO A 80 18.21 -5.32 -5.95
C PRO A 80 18.96 -5.17 -7.28
N GLU A 81 18.93 -6.21 -8.12
CA GLU A 81 19.52 -6.22 -9.45
C GLU A 81 18.84 -5.24 -10.40
N GLN A 82 17.51 -5.17 -10.39
CA GLN A 82 16.77 -4.20 -11.17
C GLN A 82 17.09 -2.77 -10.71
N VAL A 83 17.07 -2.51 -9.40
CA VAL A 83 17.40 -1.20 -8.81
C VAL A 83 18.79 -0.76 -9.28
N GLN A 84 19.79 -1.61 -9.11
CA GLN A 84 21.16 -1.31 -9.50
C GLN A 84 21.27 -1.02 -11.00
N ARG A 85 20.62 -1.83 -11.84
CA ARG A 85 20.63 -1.68 -13.31
C ARG A 85 19.96 -0.38 -13.77
N ASP A 86 18.84 -0.04 -13.15
CA ASP A 86 18.04 1.12 -13.57
C ASP A 86 18.64 2.44 -13.06
N ILE A 87 19.44 2.42 -11.97
CA ILE A 87 20.00 3.63 -11.33
C ILE A 87 21.47 3.88 -11.67
N SER A 88 22.27 2.85 -11.96
CA SER A 88 23.68 3.01 -12.34
C SER A 88 23.98 4.01 -13.46
N PRO A 89 23.08 4.30 -14.43
CA PRO A 89 23.34 5.33 -15.43
C PRO A 89 23.57 6.73 -14.85
N ALA A 90 23.06 7.01 -13.64
CA ALA A 90 23.34 8.25 -12.91
C ALA A 90 24.82 8.39 -12.53
N ASP A 91 25.57 7.29 -12.45
CA ASP A 91 27.00 7.27 -12.11
C ASP A 91 27.93 7.45 -13.33
N SER A 92 27.42 7.34 -14.55
CA SER A 92 28.26 7.44 -15.77
C SER A 92 28.91 8.82 -15.95
N ASP A 93 29.93 8.96 -16.80
CA ASP A 93 30.60 10.25 -17.02
C ASP A 93 29.83 11.19 -17.98
N GLY A 94 28.90 10.66 -18.77
CA GLY A 94 28.12 11.45 -19.73
C GLY A 94 27.06 12.33 -19.07
N ASP A 95 26.80 13.52 -19.62
CA ASP A 95 25.78 14.46 -19.12
C ASP A 95 24.34 14.08 -19.52
N THR A 96 24.19 13.15 -20.48
CA THR A 96 22.91 12.70 -21.03
C THR A 96 22.81 11.18 -20.94
N ILE A 97 21.68 10.67 -20.45
CA ILE A 97 21.36 9.24 -20.41
C ILE A 97 20.36 8.95 -21.52
N TRP A 98 20.72 8.04 -22.41
CA TRP A 98 19.85 7.57 -23.49
C TRP A 98 19.22 6.25 -23.08
N ILE A 99 17.88 6.21 -23.04
CA ILE A 99 17.12 5.02 -22.62
C ILE A 99 16.24 4.59 -23.80
N GLY A 100 16.47 3.38 -24.29
CA GLY A 100 15.68 2.79 -25.37
C GLY A 100 15.19 1.39 -25.04
N CYS A 101 14.38 0.84 -25.94
CA CYS A 101 13.97 -0.56 -25.89
C CYS A 101 14.82 -1.44 -26.81
N GLU A 102 14.71 -2.77 -26.67
CA GLU A 102 15.40 -3.76 -27.50
C GLU A 102 15.09 -3.63 -29.01
N LYS A 103 13.95 -3.04 -29.38
CA LYS A 103 13.58 -2.75 -30.77
C LYS A 103 14.23 -1.47 -31.32
N SER A 104 14.92 -0.70 -30.49
CA SER A 104 15.59 0.52 -30.95
C SER A 104 16.81 0.20 -31.81
N THR A 105 16.95 0.93 -32.90
CA THR A 105 18.14 0.94 -33.76
C THR A 105 19.16 2.01 -33.36
N ARG A 106 18.82 2.89 -32.40
CA ARG A 106 19.72 3.95 -31.91
C ARG A 106 20.71 3.40 -30.88
N LYS A 107 21.86 4.07 -30.79
CA LYS A 107 22.82 3.83 -29.73
C LYS A 107 22.29 4.43 -28.42
N ASN A 108 21.82 3.57 -27.52
CA ASN A 108 21.33 3.96 -26.21
C ASN A 108 22.34 3.62 -25.11
N THR A 109 22.39 4.45 -24.05
CA THR A 109 23.21 4.19 -22.85
C THR A 109 22.67 2.99 -22.09
N VAL A 110 21.34 2.84 -22.08
CA VAL A 110 20.64 1.72 -21.46
C VAL A 110 19.58 1.20 -22.43
N VAL A 111 19.55 -0.12 -22.57
CA VAL A 111 18.52 -0.82 -23.33
C VAL A 111 17.77 -1.72 -22.38
N ARG A 112 16.43 -1.62 -22.40
CA ARG A 112 15.51 -2.49 -21.67
C ARG A 112 14.61 -3.23 -22.65
N THR A 113 13.92 -4.27 -22.21
CA THR A 113 12.87 -4.91 -23.01
C THR A 113 11.79 -3.92 -23.44
N CYS A 114 11.45 -2.97 -22.58
CA CYS A 114 10.58 -1.85 -22.91
C CYS A 114 10.97 -0.62 -22.08
N VAL A 115 10.84 0.58 -22.64
CA VAL A 115 11.01 1.84 -21.89
C VAL A 115 9.99 1.93 -20.74
N SER A 116 8.81 1.35 -20.92
CA SER A 116 7.73 1.27 -19.92
C SER A 116 8.11 0.48 -18.64
N ALA A 117 9.22 -0.27 -18.68
CA ALA A 117 9.76 -0.96 -17.49
C ALA A 117 10.27 -0.02 -16.40
N TYR A 118 10.64 1.22 -16.76
CA TYR A 118 11.05 2.21 -15.78
C TYR A 118 9.83 2.78 -15.05
N SER A 119 9.88 2.79 -13.71
CA SER A 119 8.91 3.52 -12.90
C SER A 119 9.14 5.03 -13.01
N TRP A 120 8.10 5.82 -12.74
CA TRP A 120 8.22 7.29 -12.76
C TRP A 120 9.22 7.78 -11.71
N GLU A 121 9.39 7.08 -10.59
CA GLU A 121 10.37 7.41 -9.55
C GLU A 121 11.80 7.18 -10.00
N ALA A 122 12.05 6.08 -10.73
CA ALA A 122 13.37 5.79 -11.30
C ALA A 122 13.75 6.85 -12.34
N LEU A 123 12.84 7.19 -13.25
CA LEU A 123 13.07 8.25 -14.25
C LEU A 123 13.23 9.63 -13.59
N ALA A 124 12.44 9.95 -12.58
CA ALA A 124 12.58 11.19 -11.84
C ALA A 124 13.94 11.29 -11.14
N TYR A 125 14.40 10.21 -10.52
CA TYR A 125 15.71 10.14 -9.90
C TYR A 125 16.82 10.39 -10.93
N LEU A 126 16.78 9.70 -12.07
CA LEU A 126 17.77 9.86 -13.15
C LEU A 126 17.74 11.30 -13.71
N ALA A 127 16.56 11.89 -13.91
CA ALA A 127 16.38 13.21 -14.52
C ALA A 127 16.84 14.35 -13.61
N LEU A 128 16.78 14.15 -12.29
CA LEU A 128 17.36 15.08 -11.34
C LEU A 128 18.90 15.08 -11.42
N ASN A 129 19.51 13.94 -11.72
CA ASN A 129 20.96 13.81 -11.89
C ASN A 129 21.42 14.35 -13.25
N LYS A 130 20.75 13.99 -14.35
CA LYS A 130 21.20 14.21 -15.74
C LYS A 130 20.03 14.50 -16.68
N LYS A 131 20.33 14.91 -17.91
CA LYS A 131 19.32 14.95 -18.98
C LYS A 131 19.01 13.52 -19.44
N ILE A 132 17.75 13.23 -19.70
CA ILE A 132 17.29 11.94 -20.21
C ILE A 132 16.78 12.14 -21.63
N VAL A 133 17.23 11.28 -22.54
CA VAL A 133 16.57 11.08 -23.82
C VAL A 133 15.87 9.74 -23.79
N LEU A 134 14.55 9.76 -23.91
CA LEU A 134 13.75 8.55 -24.09
C LEU A 134 13.60 8.31 -25.58
N ASP A 135 14.16 7.20 -26.04
CA ASP A 135 14.02 6.76 -27.41
C ASP A 135 12.72 5.99 -27.58
N LEU A 136 11.75 6.70 -28.14
CA LEU A 136 10.39 6.25 -28.42
C LEU A 136 10.17 5.99 -29.92
N THR A 137 11.23 6.03 -30.73
CA THR A 137 11.17 5.74 -32.17
C THR A 137 10.41 4.43 -32.46
N PRO A 138 10.69 3.31 -31.76
CA PRO A 138 9.96 2.06 -32.00
C PRO A 138 8.53 2.06 -31.47
N CYS A 139 8.13 3.02 -30.62
CA CYS A 139 6.83 3.04 -29.97
C CYS A 139 5.71 3.51 -30.92
N GLY A 140 6.02 4.27 -31.98
CA GLY A 140 5.02 4.76 -32.94
C GLY A 140 4.30 3.63 -33.70
N GLU A 141 4.98 2.52 -33.93
CA GLU A 141 4.48 1.34 -34.66
C GLU A 141 4.37 0.10 -33.76
N CYS A 142 4.44 0.27 -32.44
CA CYS A 142 4.44 -0.84 -31.50
C CYS A 142 3.02 -1.33 -31.18
N GLU A 143 2.76 -2.61 -31.41
CA GLU A 143 1.47 -3.26 -31.11
C GLU A 143 1.21 -3.50 -29.60
N ASN A 144 2.13 -3.13 -28.72
CA ASN A 144 1.97 -3.32 -27.27
C ASN A 144 1.25 -2.13 -26.63
N ASP A 145 -0.07 -2.06 -26.86
CA ASP A 145 -0.93 -0.98 -26.38
C ASP A 145 -0.87 -0.80 -24.86
N VAL A 146 -0.84 -1.89 -24.10
CA VAL A 146 -0.78 -1.86 -22.62
C VAL A 146 0.49 -1.15 -22.14
N CYS A 147 1.64 -1.46 -22.74
CA CYS A 147 2.90 -0.78 -22.40
C CYS A 147 2.90 0.68 -22.83
N ALA A 148 2.29 1.01 -23.96
CA ALA A 148 2.19 2.38 -24.46
C ALA A 148 1.29 3.24 -23.56
N GLU A 149 0.12 2.73 -23.17
CA GLU A 149 -0.77 3.40 -22.20
C GLU A 149 -0.10 3.60 -20.85
N HIS A 150 0.58 2.58 -20.33
CA HIS A 150 1.32 2.69 -19.07
C HIS A 150 2.44 3.74 -19.16
N LEU A 151 3.20 3.76 -20.26
CA LEU A 151 4.25 4.75 -20.49
C LEU A 151 3.67 6.17 -20.54
N ARG A 152 2.53 6.39 -21.21
CA ARG A 152 1.85 7.69 -21.22
C ARG A 152 1.46 8.14 -19.81
N ALA A 153 0.98 7.21 -18.96
CA ALA A 153 0.67 7.50 -17.57
C ALA A 153 1.92 7.87 -16.76
N VAL A 154 3.04 7.17 -16.98
CA VAL A 154 4.35 7.48 -16.38
C VAL A 154 4.84 8.87 -16.79
N LEU A 155 4.79 9.20 -18.08
CA LEU A 155 5.18 10.52 -18.60
C LEU A 155 4.28 11.64 -18.03
N THR A 156 2.98 11.42 -17.99
CA THR A 156 2.03 12.37 -17.36
C THR A 156 2.39 12.61 -15.91
N ARG A 157 2.68 11.55 -15.15
CA ARG A 157 3.08 11.66 -13.74
C ARG A 157 4.41 12.41 -13.57
N LEU A 158 5.37 12.22 -14.47
CA LEU A 158 6.64 12.97 -14.50
C LEU A 158 6.42 14.46 -14.76
N VAL A 159 5.52 14.83 -15.68
CA VAL A 159 5.12 16.23 -15.92
C VAL A 159 4.48 16.82 -14.67
N GLU A 160 3.60 16.09 -13.99
CA GLU A 160 3.01 16.55 -12.72
C GLU A 160 4.05 16.71 -11.61
N PHE A 161 5.06 15.83 -11.56
CA PHE A 161 6.14 15.86 -10.58
C PHE A 161 7.09 17.04 -10.80
N PHE A 162 7.60 17.22 -12.02
CA PHE A 162 8.57 18.29 -12.33
C PHE A 162 7.92 19.64 -12.60
N GLY A 163 6.66 19.64 -13.03
CA GLY A 163 6.08 20.74 -13.80
C GLY A 163 6.61 20.75 -15.23
N GLN A 164 5.83 21.34 -16.14
CA GLN A 164 6.17 21.42 -17.56
C GLN A 164 7.58 21.97 -17.87
N PRO A 165 8.01 23.13 -17.33
CA PRO A 165 9.29 23.72 -17.75
C PRO A 165 10.50 22.89 -17.33
N LEU A 166 10.44 22.25 -16.16
CA LEU A 166 11.54 21.42 -15.67
C LEU A 166 11.54 20.05 -16.34
N PHE A 167 10.36 19.53 -16.70
CA PHE A 167 10.24 18.31 -17.51
C PHE A 167 10.90 18.51 -18.87
N GLU A 168 10.53 19.54 -19.62
CA GLU A 168 11.11 19.84 -20.96
C GLU A 168 12.61 20.15 -20.90
N ALA A 169 13.10 20.72 -19.79
CA ALA A 169 14.54 20.96 -19.59
C ALA A 169 15.35 19.68 -19.33
N ARG A 170 14.70 18.62 -18.82
CA ARG A 170 15.35 17.38 -18.39
C ARG A 170 15.07 16.17 -19.28
N PHE A 171 13.94 16.15 -19.98
CA PHE A 171 13.52 15.06 -20.84
C PHE A 171 13.46 15.51 -22.29
N THR A 172 14.02 14.71 -23.17
CA THR A 172 13.75 14.74 -24.60
C THR A 172 13.07 13.43 -24.99
N LEU A 173 11.92 13.52 -25.64
CA LEU A 173 11.20 12.37 -26.17
C LEU A 173 11.52 12.29 -27.66
N ALA A 174 12.30 11.30 -28.06
CA ALA A 174 12.71 11.12 -29.46
C ALA A 174 11.74 10.15 -30.14
N TYR A 175 10.97 10.63 -31.11
CA TYR A 175 9.97 9.84 -31.85
C TYR A 175 10.44 9.51 -33.28
N GLU A 176 11.31 10.33 -33.85
CA GLU A 176 11.94 10.12 -35.16
C GLU A 176 13.44 9.99 -35.00
N LEU A 177 14.18 9.33 -35.90
CA LEU A 177 15.65 9.11 -35.80
C LEU A 177 16.50 10.39 -35.76
N ASP A 178 15.97 11.48 -36.32
CA ASP A 178 16.65 12.78 -36.34
C ASP A 178 16.39 13.62 -35.07
N ASP A 179 15.42 13.21 -34.24
CA ASP A 179 15.14 13.86 -32.96
C ASP A 179 16.32 13.66 -32.01
N ALA A 180 16.97 14.74 -31.59
CA ALA A 180 18.17 14.70 -30.76
C ALA A 180 19.29 13.80 -31.34
N PRO A 181 20.27 14.35 -32.05
CA PRO A 181 21.43 13.58 -32.48
C PRO A 181 22.24 13.11 -31.26
N PHE A 182 22.65 11.84 -31.28
CA PHE A 182 23.48 11.24 -30.24
C PHE A 182 24.89 11.87 -30.24
N HIS A 183 25.09 12.92 -29.46
CA HIS A 183 26.40 13.54 -29.30
C HIS A 183 27.24 12.79 -28.27
N VAL A 184 27.99 11.77 -28.72
CA VAL A 184 29.21 11.40 -27.98
C VAL A 184 30.22 12.49 -28.29
N LYS A 185 30.61 13.27 -27.28
CA LYS A 185 31.93 13.90 -27.33
C LYS A 185 32.94 12.75 -27.28
N GLU A 186 33.38 12.28 -28.44
CA GLU A 186 34.53 11.39 -28.55
C GLU A 186 35.74 12.21 -28.11
N TYR A 187 36.07 12.14 -26.82
CA TYR A 187 37.29 12.76 -26.31
C TYR A 187 38.48 12.04 -26.96
N SER A 188 39.33 12.80 -27.64
CA SER A 188 40.61 12.29 -28.08
C SER A 188 41.45 11.88 -26.86
N ARG A 189 42.33 10.89 -26.99
CA ARG A 189 43.23 10.44 -25.90
C ARG A 189 43.98 11.60 -25.22
N ARG A 190 44.22 12.69 -25.94
CA ARG A 190 44.89 13.91 -25.46
C ARG A 190 44.00 14.76 -24.57
N GLU A 191 42.72 14.93 -24.91
CA GLU A 191 41.72 15.61 -24.08
C GLU A 191 41.38 14.80 -22.82
N MET A 192 41.44 13.47 -22.90
CA MET A 192 41.28 12.58 -21.75
C MET A 192 42.42 12.78 -20.72
N MET A 193 43.67 12.99 -21.18
CA MET A 193 44.82 13.28 -20.31
C MET A 193 44.79 14.71 -19.73
N GLU A 194 44.26 15.71 -20.44
CA GLU A 194 44.09 17.09 -19.94
C GLU A 194 43.00 17.21 -18.86
N GLN A 195 41.97 16.36 -18.89
CA GLN A 195 40.97 16.32 -17.82
C GLN A 195 41.47 15.62 -16.54
N VAL A 196 42.43 14.70 -16.64
CA VAL A 196 43.06 14.06 -15.47
C VAL A 196 43.95 15.06 -14.71
N THR A 197 44.56 16.03 -15.40
CA THR A 197 45.42 17.05 -14.79
C THR A 197 44.67 18.28 -14.28
N SER A 198 43.46 18.55 -14.80
CA SER A 198 42.59 19.67 -14.36
C SER A 198 41.49 19.26 -13.36
N GLY A 199 41.44 17.99 -12.97
CA GLY A 199 40.40 17.37 -12.12
C GLY A 199 40.34 17.80 -10.65
N SER A 200 40.73 19.03 -10.30
CA SER A 200 40.65 19.54 -8.90
C SER A 200 39.33 20.25 -8.57
N LYS A 201 38.51 20.62 -9.57
CA LYS A 201 37.21 21.30 -9.35
C LYS A 201 35.97 20.39 -9.44
N LYS A 202 36.12 19.14 -9.89
CA LYS A 202 35.05 18.10 -9.85
C LYS A 202 35.01 17.35 -8.51
N GLY A 203 36.07 17.47 -7.71
CA GLY A 203 36.21 16.82 -6.41
C GLY A 203 35.10 17.17 -5.43
N THR A 204 34.54 18.38 -5.44
CA THR A 204 33.46 18.77 -4.52
C THR A 204 32.11 18.11 -4.82
N LYS A 205 31.76 17.87 -6.09
CA LYS A 205 30.56 17.11 -6.46
C LYS A 205 30.74 15.61 -6.15
N GLN A 206 31.93 15.07 -6.40
CA GLN A 206 32.29 13.70 -6.02
C GLN A 206 32.34 13.53 -4.48
N LEU A 207 32.86 14.51 -3.75
CA LEU A 207 32.97 14.52 -2.28
C LEU A 207 31.61 14.72 -1.61
N LEU A 208 30.72 15.53 -2.19
CA LEU A 208 29.30 15.61 -1.76
C LEU A 208 28.59 14.26 -1.93
N ARG A 209 28.95 13.50 -2.98
CA ARG A 209 28.46 12.14 -3.26
C ARG A 209 29.11 11.08 -2.36
N MET A 210 30.33 11.33 -1.87
CA MET A 210 31.14 10.42 -1.05
C MET A 210 31.11 10.71 0.45
N LEU A 211 30.28 11.64 0.95
CA LEU A 211 30.06 11.83 2.39
C LEU A 211 29.50 10.53 3.01
N PRO A 212 30.31 9.78 3.78
CA PRO A 212 29.88 8.51 4.36
C PRO A 212 29.02 8.81 5.58
N GLY A 213 27.82 8.21 5.64
CA GLY A 213 26.99 8.32 6.85
C GLY A 213 25.53 7.91 6.76
N LEU A 214 25.03 7.37 5.64
CA LEU A 214 23.58 7.09 5.49
C LEU A 214 23.22 5.71 4.93
N ARG A 215 24.14 4.74 4.96
CA ARG A 215 23.82 3.35 4.62
C ARG A 215 23.67 2.57 5.93
N SER A 216 22.46 2.51 6.48
CA SER A 216 22.12 1.49 7.47
C SER A 216 21.95 0.16 6.72
N GLU A 217 22.65 -0.87 7.15
CA GLU A 217 22.69 -2.20 6.52
C GLU A 217 21.37 -3.00 6.69
N ASP A 218 20.37 -2.44 7.37
CA ASP A 218 19.13 -3.14 7.77
C ASP A 218 17.86 -2.82 6.95
N GLU A 219 17.92 -1.99 5.92
CA GLU A 219 16.74 -1.70 5.09
C GLU A 219 16.74 -2.59 3.85
N SER A 220 16.22 -3.81 4.01
CA SER A 220 15.90 -4.72 2.91
C SER A 220 15.03 -3.99 1.88
N SER A 221 15.46 -4.05 0.61
CA SER A 221 14.86 -3.46 -0.60
C SER A 221 15.13 -1.96 -0.79
N GLN A 222 16.15 -1.62 -1.59
CA GLN A 222 16.38 -0.24 -2.08
C GLN A 222 15.20 0.17 -2.99
N ASP A 223 14.21 0.86 -2.44
CA ASP A 223 13.06 1.37 -3.21
C ASP A 223 13.44 2.67 -3.96
N PHE A 224 13.08 2.78 -5.25
CA PHE A 224 13.28 3.99 -6.06
C PHE A 224 12.76 5.25 -5.35
N ARG A 225 11.68 5.15 -4.58
CA ARG A 225 11.12 6.26 -3.79
C ARG A 225 12.06 6.76 -2.70
N LEU A 226 12.76 5.85 -2.02
CA LEU A 226 13.70 6.21 -0.96
C LEU A 226 14.90 6.96 -1.56
N LEU A 227 15.41 6.49 -2.70
CA LEU A 227 16.51 7.13 -3.41
C LEU A 227 16.13 8.52 -3.93
N LEU A 228 14.93 8.65 -4.53
CA LEU A 228 14.39 9.95 -4.93
C LEU A 228 14.24 10.90 -3.74
N HIS A 229 13.78 10.41 -2.58
CA HIS A 229 13.69 11.20 -1.35
C HIS A 229 15.06 11.68 -0.86
N GLN A 230 16.03 10.79 -0.78
CA GLN A 230 17.39 11.13 -0.34
C GLN A 230 18.00 12.19 -1.25
N TYR A 231 17.85 12.05 -2.57
CA TYR A 231 18.42 12.99 -3.53
C TYR A 231 17.72 14.35 -3.51
N THR A 232 16.37 14.38 -3.48
CA THR A 232 15.64 15.65 -3.35
C THR A 232 15.95 16.39 -2.05
N LYS A 233 16.21 15.65 -0.95
CA LYS A 233 16.68 16.23 0.32
C LYS A 233 18.07 16.86 0.18
N GLN A 234 18.99 16.20 -0.52
CA GLN A 234 20.33 16.74 -0.79
C GLN A 234 20.26 18.00 -1.67
N LEU A 235 19.48 17.98 -2.75
CA LEU A 235 19.30 19.13 -3.62
C LEU A 235 18.74 20.34 -2.86
N LYS A 236 17.80 20.12 -1.94
CA LYS A 236 17.27 21.18 -1.08
C LYS A 236 18.34 21.79 -0.15
N ALA A 237 19.30 20.99 0.31
CA ALA A 237 20.36 21.46 1.20
C ALA A 237 21.42 22.30 0.47
N VAL A 238 21.61 22.07 -0.83
CA VAL A 238 22.65 22.74 -1.64
C VAL A 238 22.08 23.89 -2.47
N SER A 239 20.78 23.89 -2.78
CA SER A 239 20.15 24.89 -3.63
C SER A 239 19.63 26.10 -2.85
N GLU A 240 19.99 27.31 -3.29
CA GLU A 240 19.45 28.57 -2.76
C GLU A 240 17.96 28.77 -3.09
N THR A 241 17.48 28.17 -4.20
CA THR A 241 16.08 28.23 -4.65
C THR A 241 15.49 26.82 -4.72
N PRO A 242 14.81 26.36 -3.65
CA PRO A 242 14.31 25.00 -3.58
C PRO A 242 13.30 24.71 -4.70
N LEU A 243 13.60 23.68 -5.50
CA LEU A 243 12.66 23.15 -6.48
C LEU A 243 11.37 22.67 -5.79
N ARG A 244 10.24 22.86 -6.47
CA ARG A 244 8.94 22.36 -6.04
C ARG A 244 8.58 21.14 -6.88
N TYR A 245 8.14 20.09 -6.20
CA TYR A 245 7.77 18.83 -6.81
C TYR A 245 6.28 18.54 -6.57
N GLY A 246 5.58 18.09 -7.60
CA GLY A 246 4.17 17.70 -7.49
C GLY A 246 4.01 16.28 -6.95
N TYR A 247 3.30 16.15 -5.84
CA TYR A 247 2.89 14.87 -5.24
C TYR A 247 1.39 14.78 -5.05
N HIS A 248 0.81 13.62 -5.39
CA HIS A 248 -0.60 13.36 -5.13
C HIS A 248 -0.78 12.93 -3.68
N LEU A 249 -1.32 13.83 -2.86
CA LEU A 249 -1.59 13.56 -1.45
C LEU A 249 -3.09 13.40 -1.20
N PRO A 250 -3.50 12.51 -0.28
CA PRO A 250 -4.89 12.38 0.16
C PRO A 250 -5.55 13.73 0.46
N ASN A 251 -6.68 13.98 -0.22
CA ASN A 251 -7.40 15.24 -0.12
C ASN A 251 -8.46 15.17 0.98
N PHE A 252 -8.13 15.68 2.16
CA PHE A 252 -9.07 15.71 3.28
C PHE A 252 -10.15 16.77 3.11
N THR A 253 -11.39 16.39 3.41
CA THR A 253 -12.57 17.27 3.38
C THR A 253 -13.01 17.64 4.79
N GLN A 254 -13.93 18.59 4.91
CA GLN A 254 -14.54 18.99 6.19
C GLN A 254 -15.36 17.88 6.87
N LYS A 255 -15.62 16.76 6.17
CA LYS A 255 -16.26 15.57 6.74
C LYS A 255 -15.27 14.69 7.53
N CYS A 256 -13.97 14.96 7.45
CA CYS A 256 -12.97 14.23 8.19
C CYS A 256 -12.98 14.62 9.67
N PHE A 257 -13.02 13.62 10.55
CA PHE A 257 -12.99 13.77 12.01
C PHE A 257 -11.83 13.00 12.65
N ALA A 258 -10.75 12.75 11.88
CA ALA A 258 -9.57 12.01 12.32
C ALA A 258 -9.86 10.66 13.01
N CYS A 259 -10.71 9.83 12.40
CA CYS A 259 -11.05 8.51 12.94
C CYS A 259 -9.90 7.49 12.94
N GLY A 260 -8.80 7.77 12.20
CA GLY A 260 -7.63 6.91 12.09
C GLY A 260 -7.81 5.69 11.16
N ARG A 261 -8.95 5.55 10.45
CA ARG A 261 -9.14 4.40 9.55
C ARG A 261 -8.17 4.43 8.37
N CYS A 262 -8.01 5.58 7.72
CA CYS A 262 -7.07 5.74 6.61
C CYS A 262 -5.61 5.55 7.03
N GLU A 263 -5.22 5.99 8.23
CA GLU A 263 -3.91 5.72 8.83
C GLU A 263 -3.68 4.21 8.98
N LYS A 264 -4.62 3.46 9.57
CA LYS A 264 -4.51 2.00 9.73
C LYS A 264 -4.52 1.23 8.42
N SER A 265 -5.25 1.72 7.42
CA SER A 265 -5.30 1.14 6.09
C SER A 265 -4.06 1.44 5.24
N CYS A 266 -3.31 2.50 5.56
CA CYS A 266 -2.09 2.87 4.86
C CYS A 266 -0.92 1.98 5.29
N ARG A 267 -0.72 0.87 4.58
CA ARG A 267 0.33 -0.12 4.90
C ARG A 267 1.74 0.38 4.67
N SER A 268 1.92 1.40 3.83
CA SER A 268 3.19 2.09 3.69
C SER A 268 3.49 3.05 4.86
N GLY A 269 2.54 3.25 5.78
CA GLY A 269 2.71 4.12 6.95
C GLY A 269 2.89 5.59 6.60
N ALA A 270 2.35 6.03 5.45
CA ALA A 270 2.50 7.40 4.96
C ALA A 270 1.62 8.40 5.71
N ILE A 271 0.47 7.99 6.26
CA ILE A 271 -0.48 8.86 6.95
C ILE A 271 -0.34 8.65 8.46
N LYS A 272 -0.23 9.73 9.22
CA LYS A 272 -0.29 9.75 10.68
C LYS A 272 -1.22 10.85 11.17
N PHE A 273 -1.97 10.59 12.24
CA PHE A 273 -2.72 11.62 12.95
C PHE A 273 -1.98 12.00 14.23
N GLU A 274 -1.74 13.29 14.42
CA GLU A 274 -1.08 13.81 15.61
C GLU A 274 -2.01 14.75 16.34
N ASP A 275 -2.24 14.48 17.62
CA ASP A 275 -3.07 15.30 18.50
C ASP A 275 -2.21 16.47 19.04
N LEU A 276 -2.69 17.69 18.85
CA LEU A 276 -2.07 18.93 19.31
C LEU A 276 -2.61 19.31 20.71
N PRO A 277 -1.82 20.05 21.51
CA PRO A 277 -2.24 20.49 22.84
C PRO A 277 -3.51 21.37 22.82
N ASP A 278 -3.80 22.03 21.70
CA ASP A 278 -5.00 22.87 21.52
C ASP A 278 -6.31 22.05 21.33
N GLY A 279 -6.27 20.73 21.48
CA GLY A 279 -7.41 19.84 21.25
C GLY A 279 -7.75 19.60 19.78
N GLN A 280 -6.89 20.07 18.86
CA GLN A 280 -6.99 19.81 17.41
C GLN A 280 -6.15 18.59 17.03
N THR A 281 -6.59 17.84 16.03
CA THR A 281 -5.79 16.76 15.43
C THR A 281 -5.33 17.19 14.04
N ARG A 282 -4.04 17.03 13.73
CA ARG A 282 -3.49 17.25 12.39
C ARG A 282 -3.26 15.93 11.66
N ALA A 283 -3.58 15.91 10.38
CA ALA A 283 -3.21 14.83 9.47
C ALA A 283 -1.84 15.15 8.86
N VAL A 284 -0.84 14.36 9.24
CA VAL A 284 0.53 14.45 8.72
C VAL A 284 0.73 13.34 7.69
N ILE A 285 1.19 13.72 6.51
CA ILE A 285 1.53 12.76 5.45
C ILE A 285 3.02 12.84 5.17
N THR A 286 3.67 11.70 5.00
CA THR A 286 5.05 11.58 4.52
C THR A 286 5.04 11.22 3.03
N PRO A 287 5.20 12.19 2.11
CA PRO A 287 5.10 12.00 0.66
C PRO A 287 5.95 10.84 0.12
N TRP A 288 7.21 10.70 0.54
CA TRP A 288 8.06 9.63 0.00
C TRP A 288 7.59 8.21 0.33
N LYS A 289 6.83 8.04 1.43
CA LYS A 289 6.20 6.77 1.79
C LYS A 289 4.86 6.55 1.08
N CYS A 290 4.24 7.61 0.56
CA CYS A 290 2.97 7.52 -0.14
C CYS A 290 3.21 6.93 -1.54
N SER A 291 2.52 5.84 -1.86
CA SER A 291 2.57 5.20 -3.19
C SER A 291 1.42 5.63 -4.09
N GLU A 292 0.68 6.68 -3.71
CA GLU A 292 -0.45 7.22 -4.51
C GLU A 292 -1.52 6.15 -4.84
N CYS A 293 -1.58 5.09 -4.03
CA CYS A 293 -2.36 3.89 -4.32
C CYS A 293 -3.87 4.03 -4.10
N GLY A 294 -4.33 5.11 -3.46
CA GLY A 294 -5.76 5.37 -3.22
C GLY A 294 -6.43 4.50 -2.14
N VAL A 295 -5.72 3.56 -1.49
CA VAL A 295 -6.32 2.66 -0.47
C VAL A 295 -6.95 3.45 0.68
N CYS A 296 -6.34 4.57 1.08
CA CYS A 296 -6.88 5.44 2.12
C CYS A 296 -8.24 6.06 1.72
N VAL A 297 -8.42 6.42 0.44
CA VAL A 297 -9.65 6.97 -0.11
C VAL A 297 -10.72 5.88 -0.15
N ALA A 298 -10.39 4.70 -0.68
CA ALA A 298 -11.31 3.55 -0.74
C ALA A 298 -11.77 3.08 0.65
N ALA A 299 -10.89 3.16 1.66
CA ALA A 299 -11.21 2.80 3.04
C ALA A 299 -12.06 3.86 3.79
N CYS A 300 -12.21 5.06 3.24
CA CYS A 300 -12.91 6.16 3.90
C CYS A 300 -14.43 6.07 3.73
N SER A 301 -15.11 5.36 4.62
CA SER A 301 -16.57 5.21 4.57
C SER A 301 -17.35 6.51 4.80
N ASN A 302 -16.74 7.53 5.43
CA ASN A 302 -17.41 8.80 5.73
C ASN A 302 -17.28 9.85 4.61
N GLY A 303 -16.55 9.55 3.53
CA GLY A 303 -16.24 10.56 2.50
C GLY A 303 -15.41 11.75 3.04
N GLY A 304 -14.60 11.50 4.08
CA GLY A 304 -13.64 12.47 4.62
C GLY A 304 -12.40 12.64 3.74
N LEU A 305 -12.24 11.80 2.72
CA LEU A 305 -11.21 11.88 1.69
C LEU A 305 -11.88 11.93 0.32
N ASP A 306 -11.50 12.92 -0.49
CA ASP A 306 -12.02 13.13 -1.84
C ASP A 306 -10.88 13.00 -2.86
N GLY A 307 -10.54 11.74 -3.15
CA GLY A 307 -9.44 11.41 -4.04
C GLY A 307 -8.06 11.82 -3.51
N LEU A 308 -7.11 11.90 -4.44
CA LEU A 308 -5.79 12.47 -4.22
C LEU A 308 -5.72 13.82 -4.92
N LYS A 309 -5.04 14.78 -4.30
CA LYS A 309 -4.84 16.12 -4.84
C LYS A 309 -3.35 16.37 -5.05
N LEU A 310 -2.99 16.85 -6.23
CA LEU A 310 -1.64 17.28 -6.53
C LEU A 310 -1.28 18.48 -5.65
N ARG A 311 -0.19 18.35 -4.89
CA ARG A 311 0.38 19.41 -4.04
C ARG A 311 1.84 19.62 -4.41
N GLN A 312 2.20 20.88 -4.57
CA GLN A 312 3.58 21.30 -4.83
C GLN A 312 4.35 21.39 -3.52
N LEU A 313 5.41 20.58 -3.38
CA LEU A 313 6.18 20.43 -2.15
C LEU A 313 7.67 20.69 -2.41
N THR A 314 8.35 21.35 -1.48
CA THR A 314 9.80 21.54 -1.53
C THR A 314 10.58 20.41 -0.84
N SER A 315 9.90 19.59 -0.04
CA SER A 315 10.49 18.44 0.64
C SER A 315 9.51 17.29 0.72
N LEU A 316 10.04 16.07 0.62
CA LEU A 316 9.24 14.85 0.69
C LEU A 316 9.11 14.27 2.10
N GLY A 317 9.56 15.01 3.12
CA GLY A 317 9.38 14.66 4.54
C GLY A 317 7.95 14.90 5.05
N PRO A 318 7.69 14.70 6.34
CA PRO A 318 6.35 14.85 6.92
C PRO A 318 5.76 16.26 6.71
N VAL A 319 4.54 16.33 6.16
CA VAL A 319 3.80 17.57 5.90
C VAL A 319 2.40 17.46 6.49
N SER A 320 2.01 18.48 7.26
CA SER A 320 0.63 18.63 7.75
C SER A 320 -0.28 19.10 6.61
N VAL A 321 -1.23 18.27 6.19
CA VAL A 321 -2.10 18.58 5.04
C VAL A 321 -3.50 19.05 5.42
N TYR A 322 -3.94 18.74 6.65
CA TYR A 322 -5.27 19.03 7.15
C TYR A 322 -5.30 19.07 8.68
N LYS A 323 -6.22 19.85 9.24
CA LYS A 323 -6.49 19.95 10.68
C LYS A 323 -7.98 19.82 10.92
N CYS A 324 -8.38 19.07 11.93
CA CYS A 324 -9.77 18.95 12.37
C CYS A 324 -9.86 18.77 13.88
N THR A 325 -11.00 19.08 14.44
CA THR A 325 -11.34 18.74 15.82
C THR A 325 -11.92 17.33 15.88
N LYS A 326 -11.55 16.59 16.93
CA LYS A 326 -11.96 15.20 17.13
C LYS A 326 -12.87 15.12 18.34
N THR A 327 -14.11 14.71 18.13
CA THR A 327 -15.02 14.39 19.23
C THR A 327 -14.84 12.93 19.63
N LEU A 328 -14.78 12.66 20.94
CA LEU A 328 -14.59 11.31 21.46
C LEU A 328 -15.89 10.79 22.07
N CYS A 329 -16.11 9.48 21.92
CA CYS A 329 -17.22 8.77 22.56
C CYS A 329 -17.05 8.80 24.09
N LYS A 330 -18.08 9.22 24.81
CA LYS A 330 -18.09 9.25 26.29
C LYS A 330 -17.84 7.88 26.93
N GLU A 331 -18.27 6.79 26.28
CA GLU A 331 -18.18 5.43 26.80
C GLU A 331 -16.85 4.72 26.49
N CYS A 332 -16.30 4.90 25.28
CA CYS A 332 -15.14 4.13 24.83
C CYS A 332 -13.94 4.95 24.37
N GLY A 333 -14.03 6.28 24.42
CA GLY A 333 -12.95 7.19 24.02
C GLY A 333 -12.60 7.16 22.52
N LYS A 334 -13.33 6.43 21.69
CA LYS A 334 -13.08 6.38 20.23
C LYS A 334 -13.59 7.65 19.53
N PRO A 335 -12.92 8.10 18.46
CA PRO A 335 -13.42 9.20 17.64
C PRO A 335 -14.81 8.91 17.07
N ILE A 336 -15.70 9.89 17.18
CA ILE A 336 -17.05 9.85 16.63
C ILE A 336 -17.25 10.97 15.62
N ALA A 337 -18.24 10.83 14.75
CA ALA A 337 -18.62 11.92 13.87
C ALA A 337 -19.17 13.09 14.72
N PRO A 338 -18.93 14.34 14.32
CA PRO A 338 -19.29 15.53 15.11
C PRO A 338 -20.79 15.63 15.45
N ASN A 339 -21.68 14.98 14.70
CA ASN A 339 -23.14 15.01 14.90
C ASN A 339 -23.72 13.69 15.45
N CYS A 340 -22.92 12.88 16.16
CA CYS A 340 -23.44 11.67 16.79
C CYS A 340 -24.37 12.02 17.97
N ALA A 341 -25.65 11.64 17.85
CA ALA A 341 -26.63 11.77 18.93
C ALA A 341 -26.08 11.22 20.27
N ASP A 342 -26.32 11.97 21.35
CA ASP A 342 -25.90 11.68 22.73
C ASP A 342 -24.38 11.68 23.00
N GLY A 343 -23.53 11.94 21.99
CA GLY A 343 -22.07 11.87 22.14
C GLY A 343 -21.54 10.43 22.31
N ILE A 344 -22.32 9.45 21.84
CA ILE A 344 -22.00 8.02 21.94
C ILE A 344 -21.85 7.42 20.54
N CYS A 345 -20.82 6.59 20.34
CA CYS A 345 -20.60 5.90 19.07
C CYS A 345 -21.68 4.84 18.80
N SER A 346 -21.90 4.50 17.52
CA SER A 346 -22.90 3.51 17.11
C SER A 346 -22.73 2.15 17.82
N VAL A 347 -21.49 1.70 17.99
CA VAL A 347 -21.18 0.43 18.67
C VAL A 347 -21.57 0.48 20.15
N CYS A 348 -21.22 1.55 20.87
CA CYS A 348 -21.60 1.70 22.28
C CYS A 348 -23.12 1.85 22.44
N ARG A 349 -23.78 2.55 21.51
CA ARG A 349 -25.24 2.67 21.50
C ARG A 349 -25.92 1.31 21.32
N ILE A 350 -25.42 0.48 20.40
CA ILE A 350 -25.92 -0.89 20.21
C ILE A 350 -25.68 -1.71 21.47
N LYS A 351 -24.47 -1.65 22.06
CA LYS A 351 -24.15 -2.36 23.31
C LYS A 351 -25.05 -1.97 24.48
N LEU A 352 -25.33 -0.69 24.66
CA LEU A 352 -26.26 -0.19 25.68
C LEU A 352 -27.69 -0.69 25.43
N ARG A 353 -28.15 -0.65 24.18
CA ARG A 353 -29.48 -1.16 23.81
C ARG A 353 -29.60 -2.68 24.02
N THR A 354 -28.56 -3.45 23.69
CA THR A 354 -28.54 -4.90 23.92
C THR A 354 -28.52 -5.23 25.40
N LYS A 355 -27.77 -4.47 26.21
CA LYS A 355 -27.74 -4.65 27.67
C LYS A 355 -29.11 -4.41 28.30
N LYS A 356 -29.79 -3.31 27.94
CA LYS A 356 -31.17 -3.03 28.39
C LYS A 356 -32.15 -4.14 28.00
N ARG A 357 -32.08 -4.64 26.76
CA ARG A 357 -32.93 -5.77 26.31
C ARG A 357 -32.66 -7.06 27.08
N GLN A 358 -31.40 -7.33 27.43
CA GLN A 358 -31.03 -8.49 28.24
C GLN A 358 -31.57 -8.34 29.68
N GLU A 359 -31.44 -7.16 30.28
CA GLU A 359 -31.98 -6.86 31.62
C GLU A 359 -33.51 -6.97 31.67
N GLU A 360 -34.22 -6.42 30.67
CA GLU A 360 -35.68 -6.55 30.52
C GLU A 360 -36.11 -8.01 30.34
N ALA A 361 -35.37 -8.80 29.55
CA ALA A 361 -35.65 -10.22 29.36
C ALA A 361 -35.45 -11.03 30.66
N VAL A 362 -34.40 -10.73 31.43
CA VAL A 362 -34.14 -11.34 32.74
C VAL A 362 -35.24 -10.96 33.74
N ALA A 363 -35.67 -9.69 33.77
CA ALA A 363 -36.76 -9.24 34.64
C ALA A 363 -38.08 -9.98 34.31
N ARG A 364 -38.46 -10.03 33.03
CA ARG A 364 -39.65 -10.78 32.57
C ARG A 364 -39.57 -12.28 32.86
N ALA A 365 -38.37 -12.86 32.80
CA ALA A 365 -38.17 -14.27 33.14
C ALA A 365 -38.39 -14.52 34.64
N LYS A 366 -37.89 -13.62 35.51
CA LYS A 366 -38.13 -13.68 36.96
C LYS A 366 -39.61 -13.50 37.30
N GLU A 367 -40.31 -12.56 36.66
CA GLU A 367 -41.75 -12.38 36.84
C GLU A 367 -42.53 -13.65 36.44
N ARG A 368 -42.23 -14.24 35.29
CA ARG A 368 -42.85 -15.50 34.86
C ARG A 368 -42.53 -16.69 35.78
N GLN A 369 -41.34 -16.72 36.38
CA GLN A 369 -40.97 -17.73 37.37
C GLN A 369 -41.81 -17.56 38.64
N ALA A 370 -41.91 -16.33 39.16
CA ALA A 370 -42.74 -16.02 40.31
C ALA A 370 -44.24 -16.32 40.05
N GLU A 371 -44.77 -15.99 38.86
CA GLU A 371 -46.14 -16.36 38.49
C GLU A 371 -46.36 -17.88 38.44
N ARG A 372 -45.39 -18.64 37.93
CA ARG A 372 -45.47 -20.12 37.90
C ARG A 372 -45.39 -20.72 39.29
N GLU A 373 -44.55 -20.18 40.17
CA GLU A 373 -44.45 -20.60 41.56
C GLU A 373 -45.73 -20.27 42.33
N ALA A 374 -46.30 -19.08 42.14
CA ALA A 374 -47.58 -18.69 42.74
C ALA A 374 -48.73 -19.61 42.27
N LYS A 375 -48.79 -19.95 40.97
CA LYS A 375 -49.79 -20.90 40.45
C LYS A 375 -49.62 -22.30 41.05
N LYS A 376 -48.38 -22.80 41.14
CA LYS A 376 -48.10 -24.10 41.77
C LYS A 376 -48.48 -24.11 43.26
N ALA A 377 -48.21 -23.03 43.99
CA ALA A 377 -48.60 -22.89 45.39
C ALA A 377 -50.13 -22.85 45.54
N ALA A 378 -50.84 -22.14 44.66
CA ALA A 378 -52.29 -22.12 44.65
C ALA A 378 -52.90 -23.49 44.28
N GLU A 379 -52.33 -24.20 43.30
CA GLU A 379 -52.75 -25.57 42.95
C GLU A 379 -52.47 -26.57 44.07
N ALA A 380 -51.35 -26.44 44.80
CA ALA A 380 -51.05 -27.26 45.96
C ALA A 380 -52.02 -27.00 47.11
N ALA A 381 -52.29 -25.73 47.43
CA ALA A 381 -53.28 -25.36 48.45
C ALA A 381 -54.70 -25.83 48.06
N ALA A 382 -55.08 -25.75 46.79
CA ALA A 382 -56.35 -26.28 46.31
C ALA A 382 -56.43 -27.82 46.42
N LYS A 383 -55.31 -28.53 46.19
CA LYS A 383 -55.23 -29.98 46.40
C LYS A 383 -55.29 -30.37 47.87
N GLU A 384 -54.67 -29.61 48.78
CA GLU A 384 -54.76 -29.83 50.22
C GLU A 384 -56.19 -29.59 50.73
N LEU A 385 -56.84 -28.50 50.31
CA LEU A 385 -58.25 -28.24 50.63
C LEU A 385 -59.19 -29.31 50.06
N ALA A 386 -58.89 -29.83 48.86
CA ALA A 386 -59.65 -30.95 48.28
C ALA A 386 -59.41 -32.28 49.01
N ALA A 387 -58.23 -32.47 49.63
CA ALA A 387 -57.92 -33.65 50.44
C ALA A 387 -58.58 -33.59 51.83
N GLU A 388 -58.74 -32.39 52.42
CA GLU A 388 -59.46 -32.20 53.68
C GLU A 388 -60.99 -32.35 53.57
N MET A 389 -61.56 -32.27 52.35
CA MET A 389 -63.00 -32.45 52.11
C MET A 389 -63.44 -33.87 51.72
N GLN A 390 -62.56 -34.89 51.80
CA GLN A 390 -62.96 -36.28 51.55
C GLN A 390 -63.45 -36.98 52.84
N PRO A 391 -64.67 -37.54 52.89
CA PRO A 391 -65.08 -38.44 53.97
C PRO A 391 -64.48 -39.85 53.77
N SER A 392 -64.13 -40.48 54.88
CA SER A 392 -63.43 -41.76 54.99
C SER A 392 -64.27 -42.98 54.61
N GLN A 393 -63.71 -43.90 53.80
CA GLN A 393 -64.01 -45.34 53.86
C GLN A 393 -62.76 -46.19 53.51
N PRO A 394 -62.65 -47.43 54.04
CA PRO A 394 -61.35 -48.09 54.23
C PRO A 394 -60.99 -49.15 53.18
N ALA A 395 -59.67 -49.36 53.14
CA ALA A 395 -58.80 -50.30 52.45
C ALA A 395 -59.32 -51.71 52.11
N GLN A 396 -58.87 -52.22 50.95
CA GLN A 396 -58.45 -53.61 50.78
C GLN A 396 -57.15 -53.75 49.94
N SER A 397 -56.23 -54.50 50.55
CA SER A 397 -55.05 -55.29 50.11
C SER A 397 -55.13 -55.95 48.71
N ALA A 398 -54.09 -56.41 48.01
CA ALA A 398 -52.66 -56.66 48.28
C ALA A 398 -51.92 -57.05 46.96
N ALA A 399 -50.58 -57.09 47.08
CA ALA A 399 -49.62 -57.97 46.41
C ALA A 399 -48.97 -57.53 45.06
N ALA A 400 -47.68 -57.17 45.17
CA ALA A 400 -46.61 -57.36 44.18
C ALA A 400 -45.90 -58.73 44.45
N PRO A 401 -44.80 -59.17 43.79
CA PRO A 401 -43.96 -58.60 42.69
C PRO A 401 -43.74 -59.67 41.55
N GLU A 402 -42.94 -59.56 40.48
CA GLU A 402 -41.49 -59.36 40.32
C GLU A 402 -41.08 -59.20 38.83
N ALA A 403 -39.94 -58.51 38.64
CA ALA A 403 -38.85 -58.61 37.65
C ALA A 403 -39.02 -59.25 36.25
N GLY A 404 -38.49 -58.56 35.23
CA GLY A 404 -38.13 -59.13 33.93
C GLY A 404 -37.42 -58.12 33.02
N ALA A 405 -36.22 -58.49 32.54
CA ALA A 405 -35.19 -57.65 31.92
C ALA A 405 -35.49 -57.10 30.51
N ALA A 406 -34.73 -56.06 30.13
CA ALA A 406 -34.56 -55.51 28.78
C ALA A 406 -33.87 -56.52 27.83
N PRO A 407 -33.86 -56.31 26.49
CA PRO A 407 -32.99 -55.30 25.88
C PRO A 407 -33.56 -54.56 24.64
N ALA A 408 -32.91 -53.44 24.29
CA ALA A 408 -32.96 -52.77 22.97
C ALA A 408 -32.14 -53.60 21.93
N PRO A 409 -32.13 -53.33 20.59
CA PRO A 409 -32.08 -52.01 19.94
C PRO A 409 -32.82 -51.89 18.59
N THR A 410 -32.82 -50.69 17.98
CA THR A 410 -32.37 -50.46 16.58
C THR A 410 -32.46 -48.98 16.20
N GLU A 411 -31.42 -48.53 15.51
CA GLU A 411 -31.27 -47.26 14.82
C GLU A 411 -32.23 -47.17 13.62
N SER A 412 -32.71 -45.97 13.30
CA SER A 412 -33.06 -45.60 11.93
C SER A 412 -33.10 -44.07 11.80
N THR A 413 -32.15 -43.58 11.00
CA THR A 413 -32.10 -42.30 10.30
C THR A 413 -33.45 -41.75 9.82
N CYS A 414 -33.64 -40.44 10.01
CA CYS A 414 -33.93 -39.50 8.93
C CYS A 414 -33.60 -38.06 9.37
#